data_AF-A0A8J8PDI3-F1
#
_entry.id   AF-A0A8J8PDI3-F1
#
_cell.length_a   1.000
_cell.length_b   1.000
_cell.length_c   1.000
_cell.angle_alpha   90.00
_cell.angle_beta   90.00
_cell.angle_gamma   90.00
#
_symmetry.space_group_name_H-M   'P 1'
#
loop_
_entity.id
_entity.type
_entity.pdbx_description
1 polymer ?
#
loop_
_entity_poly.entity_id
_entity_poly.type
_entity_poly.pdbx_seq_one_letter_code
_entity_poly.pdbx_strand_id
1 'polypeptide(L)'
;MAEGEDFAFNNFDTIFRQTLKDLGISRAVKSFNIISKIDEPYFIISLKMGKARSAIHISDMAQVDDSPQGVQITITDEEWAPALLTKLWQVYSKERVKQLTRFEITIHGAQASDVASMQLDPGEELKTLLLDAIWRVFPEGFKVRYNIVDDEVMTVVGTEHDMEDAWLETARKVHELTRNAEAE
;
A
#
# COMPACT_ATOMS: atom_id res chain seq x y z
N MET A 1 -29.65 0.59 25.85
CA MET A 1 -28.23 1.03 25.97
C MET A 1 -27.47 0.58 24.73
N ALA A 2 -27.95 0.90 23.52
CA ALA A 2 -27.37 0.43 22.25
C ALA A 2 -26.88 1.57 21.34
N GLU A 3 -27.01 2.83 21.77
CA GLU A 3 -26.73 4.01 20.95
C GLU A 3 -25.29 4.54 21.12
N GLY A 4 -24.55 4.05 22.12
CA GLY A 4 -23.15 4.43 22.37
C GLY A 4 -22.12 3.53 21.68
N GLU A 5 -22.48 2.27 21.42
CA GLU A 5 -21.61 1.29 20.74
C GLU A 5 -21.45 1.63 19.25
N ASP A 6 -22.50 2.06 18.56
CA ASP A 6 -22.43 2.37 17.13
C ASP A 6 -21.61 3.65 16.81
N PHE A 7 -21.54 4.61 17.74
CA PHE A 7 -20.98 5.94 17.46
C PHE A 7 -19.44 5.96 17.37
N ALA A 8 -18.74 5.16 18.17
CA ALA A 8 -17.28 5.05 18.12
C ALA A 8 -16.81 4.24 16.89
N PHE A 9 -17.56 3.21 16.50
CA PHE A 9 -17.22 2.33 15.37
C PHE A 9 -17.45 2.99 14.02
N ASN A 10 -18.56 3.72 13.85
CA ASN A 10 -18.84 4.47 12.62
C ASN A 10 -17.78 5.55 12.32
N ASN A 11 -17.05 6.02 13.33
CA ASN A 11 -16.00 7.01 13.14
C ASN A 11 -14.74 6.42 12.50
N PHE A 12 -14.29 5.22 12.90
CA PHE A 12 -13.05 4.63 12.37
C PHE A 12 -13.16 4.27 10.88
N ASP A 13 -14.31 3.75 10.43
CA ASP A 13 -14.57 3.50 9.01
C ASP A 13 -14.48 4.81 8.19
N THR A 14 -15.12 5.87 8.68
CA THR A 14 -15.11 7.18 8.04
C THR A 14 -13.70 7.78 7.98
N ILE A 15 -12.96 7.76 9.10
CA ILE A 15 -11.59 8.26 9.18
C ILE A 15 -10.68 7.46 8.25
N PHE A 16 -10.82 6.13 8.21
CA PHE A 16 -9.99 5.29 7.34
C PHE A 16 -10.27 5.56 5.87
N ARG A 17 -11.56 5.65 5.46
CA ARG A 17 -11.91 6.02 4.07
C ARG A 17 -11.37 7.39 3.68
N GLN A 18 -11.44 8.37 4.59
CA GLN A 18 -10.88 9.69 4.33
C GLN A 18 -9.36 9.62 4.17
N THR A 19 -8.68 8.89 5.06
CA THR A 19 -7.23 8.67 5.00
C THR A 19 -6.80 8.02 3.69
N LEU A 20 -7.52 6.99 3.22
CA LEU A 20 -7.27 6.35 1.92
C LEU A 20 -7.45 7.32 0.75
N LYS A 21 -8.44 8.22 0.82
CA LYS A 21 -8.67 9.26 -0.20
C LYS A 21 -7.54 10.27 -0.22
N ASP A 22 -7.11 10.75 0.94
CA ASP A 22 -6.03 11.72 1.09
C ASP A 22 -4.70 11.17 0.57
N LEU A 23 -4.49 9.86 0.72
CA LEU A 23 -3.33 9.14 0.17
C LEU A 23 -3.50 8.72 -1.31
N GLY A 24 -4.67 8.92 -1.91
CA GLY A 24 -4.93 8.57 -3.31
C GLY A 24 -5.05 7.06 -3.59
N ILE A 25 -5.13 6.22 -2.56
CA ILE A 25 -5.10 4.75 -2.66
C ILE A 25 -6.47 4.08 -2.48
N SER A 26 -7.58 4.84 -2.44
CA SER A 26 -8.92 4.29 -2.24
C SER A 26 -9.28 3.18 -3.23
N ARG A 27 -8.82 3.26 -4.49
CA ARG A 27 -9.08 2.24 -5.52
C ARG A 27 -8.28 0.95 -5.34
N ALA A 28 -7.21 1.00 -4.56
CA ALA A 28 -6.36 -0.14 -4.28
C ALA A 28 -6.89 -1.00 -3.12
N VAL A 29 -7.90 -0.54 -2.39
CA VAL A 29 -8.59 -1.30 -1.34
C VAL A 29 -9.95 -1.74 -1.87
N LYS A 30 -10.16 -3.06 -1.96
CA LYS A 30 -11.45 -3.64 -2.39
C LYS A 30 -12.49 -3.56 -1.27
N SER A 31 -12.08 -3.95 -0.07
CA SER A 31 -12.91 -3.94 1.13
C SER A 31 -12.01 -3.88 2.36
N PHE A 32 -12.57 -3.45 3.49
CA PHE A 32 -11.89 -3.53 4.78
C PHE A 32 -12.91 -3.76 5.89
N ASN A 33 -12.42 -4.25 7.02
CA ASN A 33 -13.18 -4.51 8.22
C ASN A 33 -12.37 -4.01 9.43
N ILE A 34 -13.02 -3.27 10.32
CA ILE A 34 -12.42 -2.77 11.56
C ILE A 34 -13.21 -3.37 12.72
N ILE A 35 -12.49 -4.03 13.62
CA ILE A 35 -13.03 -4.59 14.86
C ILE A 35 -12.32 -3.93 16.01
N SER A 36 -13.08 -3.19 16.80
CA SER A 36 -12.70 -2.74 18.13
C SER A 36 -13.68 -3.37 19.11
N LYS A 37 -13.35 -3.47 20.40
CA LYS A 37 -14.34 -3.79 21.43
C LYS A 37 -14.09 -2.88 22.62
N ILE A 38 -15.16 -2.42 23.25
CA ILE A 38 -15.06 -1.56 24.43
C ILE A 38 -14.57 -2.36 25.64
N ASP A 39 -14.99 -3.63 25.73
CA ASP A 39 -14.65 -4.54 26.84
C ASP A 39 -13.29 -5.24 26.68
N GLU A 40 -12.77 -5.31 25.46
CA GLU A 40 -11.51 -6.01 25.17
C GLU A 40 -10.49 -5.02 24.58
N PRO A 41 -9.28 -4.91 25.16
CA PRO A 41 -8.31 -3.86 24.80
C PRO A 41 -7.54 -4.21 23.52
N TYR A 42 -8.23 -4.70 22.48
CA TYR A 42 -7.63 -5.02 21.19
C TYR A 42 -8.38 -4.35 20.03
N PHE A 43 -7.62 -4.02 18.99
CA PHE A 43 -8.09 -3.37 17.78
C PHE A 43 -7.54 -4.15 16.60
N ILE A 44 -8.43 -4.54 15.68
CA ILE A 44 -8.09 -5.25 14.46
C ILE A 44 -8.57 -4.43 13.28
N ILE A 45 -7.71 -4.22 12.31
CA ILE A 45 -8.08 -3.73 10.99
C ILE A 45 -7.58 -4.75 9.97
N SER A 46 -8.47 -5.15 9.07
CA SER A 46 -8.18 -6.09 7.99
C SER A 46 -8.68 -5.53 6.69
N LEU A 47 -7.84 -5.50 5.66
CA LEU A 47 -8.18 -4.96 4.36
C LEU A 47 -7.83 -5.93 3.26
N LYS A 48 -8.71 -6.02 2.26
CA LYS A 48 -8.50 -6.74 1.02
C LYS A 48 -7.94 -5.77 -0.01
N MET A 49 -6.73 -6.03 -0.45
CA MET A 49 -6.06 -5.27 -1.48
C MET A 49 -6.62 -5.67 -2.86
N GLY A 50 -6.66 -4.72 -3.78
CA GLY A 50 -6.68 -5.04 -5.20
C GLY A 50 -5.47 -5.89 -5.54
N LYS A 51 -5.52 -6.67 -6.63
CA LYS A 51 -4.35 -7.41 -7.09
C LYS A 51 -3.21 -6.41 -7.28
N ALA A 52 -2.20 -6.46 -6.40
CA ALA A 52 -0.94 -5.79 -6.64
C ALA A 52 -0.41 -6.36 -7.95
N ARG A 53 -0.03 -5.50 -8.88
CA ARG A 53 0.62 -6.00 -10.09
C ARG A 53 1.96 -6.61 -9.66
N SER A 54 2.24 -7.82 -10.12
CA SER A 54 3.48 -8.53 -9.82
C SER A 54 4.69 -7.66 -10.15
N ALA A 55 5.77 -7.80 -9.39
CA ALA A 55 7.03 -7.15 -9.69
C ALA A 55 7.42 -7.39 -11.15
N ILE A 56 7.73 -6.30 -11.86
CA ILE A 56 8.03 -6.31 -13.29
C ILE A 56 9.30 -5.48 -13.51
N HIS A 57 10.14 -5.93 -14.44
CA HIS A 57 11.34 -5.17 -14.79
C HIS A 57 10.96 -3.93 -15.60
N ILE A 58 11.73 -2.85 -15.45
CA ILE A 58 11.52 -1.64 -16.25
C ILE A 58 11.58 -1.97 -17.75
N SER A 59 12.44 -2.91 -18.15
CA SER A 59 12.55 -3.38 -19.55
C SER A 59 11.30 -4.04 -20.12
N ASP A 60 10.40 -4.57 -19.28
CA ASP A 60 9.14 -5.20 -19.73
C ASP A 60 8.00 -4.18 -19.92
N MET A 61 8.11 -2.99 -19.32
CA MET A 61 7.09 -1.92 -19.37
C MET A 61 7.53 -0.68 -20.16
N ALA A 62 8.82 -0.58 -20.49
CA ALA A 62 9.39 0.54 -21.19
C ALA A 62 10.64 0.11 -21.98
N GLN A 63 10.85 0.76 -23.12
CA GLN A 63 12.10 0.68 -23.85
C GLN A 63 13.12 1.59 -23.16
N VAL A 64 14.32 1.07 -22.90
CA VAL A 64 15.40 1.78 -22.22
C VAL A 64 16.60 1.85 -23.16
N ASP A 65 16.95 3.05 -23.57
CA ASP A 65 18.03 3.32 -24.53
C ASP A 65 19.11 4.20 -23.89
N ASP A 66 20.37 3.91 -24.20
CA ASP A 66 21.48 4.80 -23.83
C ASP A 66 21.45 6.08 -24.69
N SER A 67 21.72 7.20 -24.05
CA SER A 67 21.76 8.53 -24.66
C SER A 67 23.05 9.26 -24.27
N PRO A 68 23.59 10.18 -25.10
CA PRO A 68 24.81 10.92 -24.78
C PRO A 68 24.79 11.66 -23.43
N GLN A 69 23.59 11.94 -22.90
CA GLN A 69 23.40 12.63 -21.63
C GLN A 69 22.94 11.71 -20.47
N GLY A 70 22.84 10.40 -20.70
CA GLY A 70 22.37 9.42 -19.72
C GLY A 70 21.48 8.36 -20.35
N VAL A 71 20.25 8.21 -19.87
CA VAL A 71 19.31 7.18 -20.34
C VAL A 71 18.02 7.82 -20.82
N GLN A 72 17.49 7.33 -21.93
CA GLN A 72 16.16 7.65 -22.42
C GLN A 72 15.25 6.45 -22.20
N ILE A 73 14.07 6.69 -21.63
CA ILE A 73 13.05 5.69 -21.36
C ILE A 73 11.81 6.07 -22.15
N THR A 74 11.29 5.12 -22.93
CA THR A 74 10.02 5.24 -23.64
C THR A 74 9.04 4.23 -23.07
N ILE A 75 8.03 4.72 -22.34
CA ILE A 75 7.01 3.89 -21.70
C ILE A 75 6.15 3.21 -22.77
N THR A 76 6.07 1.88 -22.71
CA THR A 76 5.24 1.06 -23.61
C THR A 76 3.94 0.65 -22.95
N ASP A 77 3.91 0.52 -21.62
CA ASP A 77 2.71 0.25 -20.83
C ASP A 77 2.37 1.47 -19.94
N GLU A 78 1.42 2.29 -20.40
CA GLU A 78 1.02 3.55 -19.74
C GLU A 78 0.50 3.30 -18.32
N GLU A 79 -0.06 2.12 -18.05
CA GLU A 79 -0.60 1.83 -16.74
C GLU A 79 0.48 1.82 -15.64
N TRP A 80 1.75 1.72 -15.99
CA TRP A 80 2.90 1.72 -15.07
C TRP A 80 3.61 3.07 -14.95
N ALA A 81 3.28 4.03 -15.82
CA ALA A 81 3.93 5.32 -15.89
C ALA A 81 4.02 6.06 -14.54
N PRO A 82 2.95 6.12 -13.70
CA PRO A 82 3.00 6.84 -12.43
C PRO A 82 3.95 6.20 -11.41
N ALA A 83 3.94 4.87 -11.33
CA ALA A 83 4.78 4.11 -10.41
C ALA A 83 6.25 4.18 -10.85
N LEU A 84 6.50 4.12 -12.17
CA LEU A 84 7.83 4.22 -12.75
C LEU A 84 8.46 5.57 -12.43
N LEU A 85 7.73 6.65 -12.67
CA LEU A 85 8.21 8.00 -12.41
C LEU A 85 8.55 8.21 -10.92
N THR A 86 7.71 7.72 -10.02
CA THR A 86 7.94 7.77 -8.56
C THR A 86 9.22 7.04 -8.18
N LYS A 87 9.39 5.80 -8.67
CA LYS A 87 10.60 4.99 -8.41
C LYS A 87 11.85 5.67 -8.93
N LEU A 88 11.81 6.22 -10.14
CA LEU A 88 12.95 6.92 -10.74
C LEU A 88 13.35 8.16 -9.93
N TRP A 89 12.37 8.92 -9.42
CA TRP A 89 12.65 10.08 -8.55
C TRP A 89 13.26 9.69 -7.21
N GLN A 90 12.85 8.58 -6.61
CA GLN A 90 13.45 8.09 -5.36
C GLN A 90 14.92 7.70 -5.55
N VAL A 91 15.26 7.08 -6.69
CA VAL A 91 16.61 6.55 -6.95
C VAL A 91 17.57 7.60 -7.50
N TYR A 92 17.11 8.44 -8.44
CA TYR A 92 17.97 9.36 -9.19
C TYR A 92 17.73 10.85 -8.87
N SER A 93 16.76 11.18 -8.01
CA SER A 93 16.33 12.55 -7.68
C SER A 93 15.58 13.27 -8.81
N LYS A 94 14.64 14.14 -8.42
CA LYS A 94 13.81 14.95 -9.35
C LYS A 94 14.61 15.81 -10.32
N GLU A 95 15.80 16.26 -9.95
CA GLU A 95 16.62 17.13 -10.81
C GLU A 95 17.26 16.36 -11.98
N ARG A 96 17.54 15.06 -11.81
CA ARG A 96 18.17 14.24 -12.84
C ARG A 96 17.16 13.55 -13.74
N VAL A 97 15.93 13.35 -13.26
CA VAL A 97 14.82 12.72 -14.00
C VAL A 97 13.95 13.80 -14.64
N LYS A 98 14.00 13.93 -15.96
CA LYS A 98 13.16 14.86 -16.72
C LYS A 98 12.13 14.09 -17.53
N GLN A 99 10.87 14.44 -17.36
CA GLN A 99 9.80 13.96 -18.20
C GLN A 99 9.66 14.90 -19.41
N LEU A 100 10.00 14.44 -20.61
CA LEU A 100 9.91 15.21 -21.84
C LEU A 100 8.48 15.19 -22.39
N THR A 101 7.84 14.03 -22.33
CA THR A 101 6.44 13.81 -22.73
C THR A 101 5.77 12.84 -21.77
N ARG A 102 4.47 12.57 -21.93
CA ARG A 102 3.76 11.57 -21.09
C ARG A 102 4.38 10.18 -21.15
N PHE A 103 5.11 9.85 -22.22
CA PHE A 103 5.75 8.55 -22.43
C PHE A 103 7.27 8.58 -22.36
N GLU A 104 7.88 9.75 -22.46
CA GLU A 104 9.33 9.87 -22.59
C GLU A 104 9.95 10.50 -21.35
N ILE A 105 10.87 9.77 -20.74
CA ILE A 105 11.63 10.19 -19.56
C ILE A 105 13.11 10.14 -19.92
N THR A 106 13.88 11.13 -19.48
CA THR A 106 15.34 11.14 -19.56
C THR A 106 15.94 11.18 -18.16
N ILE A 107 16.98 10.38 -17.92
CA ILE A 107 17.70 10.33 -16.66
C ILE A 107 19.15 10.71 -16.92
N HIS A 108 19.59 11.84 -16.37
CA HIS A 108 20.95 12.31 -16.54
C HIS A 108 21.94 11.48 -15.73
N GLY A 109 23.02 11.02 -16.37
CA GLY A 109 24.13 10.29 -15.72
C GLY A 109 23.78 8.91 -15.16
N ALA A 110 22.72 8.27 -15.67
CA ALA A 110 22.43 6.85 -15.41
C ALA A 110 23.01 5.97 -16.52
N GLN A 111 22.98 4.64 -16.33
CA GLN A 111 23.32 3.65 -17.36
C GLN A 111 22.07 2.84 -17.71
N ALA A 112 21.86 2.54 -19.00
CA ALA A 112 20.65 1.84 -19.42
C ALA A 112 20.54 0.45 -18.79
N SER A 113 21.66 -0.26 -18.60
CA SER A 113 21.68 -1.57 -17.94
C SER A 113 21.16 -1.53 -16.50
N ASP A 114 21.57 -0.50 -15.74
CA ASP A 114 21.15 -0.34 -14.35
C ASP A 114 19.65 -0.06 -14.29
N VAL A 115 19.18 0.88 -15.11
CA VAL A 115 17.76 1.25 -15.21
C VAL A 115 16.89 0.06 -15.67
N ALA A 116 17.29 -0.65 -16.72
CA ALA A 116 16.54 -1.79 -17.25
C ALA A 116 16.41 -2.94 -16.24
N SER A 117 17.47 -3.18 -15.44
CA SER A 117 17.49 -4.24 -14.43
C SER A 117 16.65 -3.93 -13.18
N MET A 118 16.29 -2.66 -12.96
CA MET A 118 15.47 -2.27 -11.81
C MET A 118 14.10 -2.95 -11.88
N GLN A 119 13.64 -3.41 -10.71
CA GLN A 119 12.31 -3.94 -10.54
C GLN A 119 11.40 -2.86 -9.96
N LEU A 120 10.21 -2.80 -10.54
CA LEU A 120 9.12 -2.01 -10.01
C LEU A 120 8.20 -2.98 -9.30
N ASP A 121 8.21 -2.93 -7.97
CA ASP A 121 7.25 -3.62 -7.12
C ASP A 121 6.21 -2.59 -6.63
N PRO A 122 5.13 -2.36 -7.39
CA PRO A 122 4.08 -1.44 -6.98
C PRO A 122 3.34 -1.99 -5.76
N GLY A 123 3.47 -3.30 -5.49
CA GLY A 123 2.94 -3.96 -4.31
C GLY A 123 3.62 -3.47 -3.05
N GLU A 124 4.95 -3.33 -3.02
CA GLU A 124 5.68 -2.82 -1.85
C GLU A 124 5.36 -1.35 -1.55
N GLU A 125 5.30 -0.49 -2.57
CA GLU A 125 4.91 0.90 -2.37
C GLU A 125 3.45 1.01 -1.90
N LEU A 126 2.55 0.24 -2.49
CA LEU A 126 1.15 0.17 -2.06
C LEU A 126 1.02 -0.35 -0.63
N LYS A 127 1.73 -1.43 -0.28
CA LYS A 127 1.75 -2.00 1.09
C LYS A 127 2.25 -0.95 2.09
N THR A 128 3.27 -0.19 1.73
CA THR A 128 3.81 0.89 2.59
C THR A 128 2.78 1.99 2.82
N LEU A 129 2.09 2.45 1.76
CA LEU A 129 1.03 3.46 1.87
C LEU A 129 -0.19 2.94 2.65
N LEU A 130 -0.55 1.67 2.49
CA LEU A 130 -1.63 1.04 3.25
C LEU A 130 -1.29 0.92 4.73
N LEU A 131 -0.06 0.54 5.07
CA LEU A 131 0.42 0.53 6.45
C LEU A 131 0.39 1.93 7.05
N ASP A 132 0.82 2.96 6.32
CA ASP A 132 0.73 4.36 6.77
C ASP A 132 -0.73 4.76 7.05
N ALA A 133 -1.66 4.38 6.17
CA ALA A 133 -3.08 4.62 6.37
C ALA A 133 -3.61 3.93 7.64
N ILE A 134 -3.22 2.66 7.86
CA ILE A 134 -3.58 1.90 9.07
C ILE A 134 -3.07 2.61 10.33
N TRP A 135 -1.81 3.08 10.31
CA TRP A 135 -1.20 3.75 11.46
C TRP A 135 -1.86 5.06 11.86
N ARG A 136 -2.45 5.79 10.91
CA ARG A 136 -3.19 7.04 11.20
C ARG A 136 -4.54 6.79 11.88
N VAL A 137 -5.11 5.60 11.70
CA VAL A 137 -6.40 5.22 12.31
C VAL A 137 -6.21 4.43 13.59
N PHE A 138 -5.06 3.78 13.73
CA PHE A 138 -4.73 3.02 14.93
C PHE A 138 -4.78 3.89 16.19
N PRO A 139 -5.44 3.44 17.27
CA PRO A 139 -5.45 4.20 18.52
C PRO A 139 -4.03 4.40 19.05
N GLU A 140 -3.70 5.62 19.49
CA GLU A 140 -2.34 5.98 19.95
C GLU A 140 -1.86 5.13 21.13
N GLY A 141 -2.78 4.69 22.00
CA GLY A 141 -2.47 3.84 23.15
C GLY A 141 -1.98 2.44 22.79
N PHE A 142 -2.22 1.99 21.55
CA PHE A 142 -2.02 0.61 21.13
C PHE A 142 -0.59 0.42 20.61
N LYS A 143 0.31 0.07 21.53
CA LYS A 143 1.76 0.01 21.29
C LYS A 143 2.22 -1.38 20.84
N VAL A 144 1.53 -2.44 21.28
CA VAL A 144 1.87 -3.82 20.90
C VAL A 144 1.05 -4.19 19.68
N ARG A 145 1.71 -4.61 18.60
CA ARG A 145 1.08 -4.82 17.29
C ARG A 145 1.61 -6.07 16.62
N TYR A 146 0.76 -6.72 15.86
CA TYR A 146 1.09 -7.89 15.06
C TYR A 146 0.42 -7.80 13.69
N ASN A 147 1.18 -8.10 12.65
CA ASN A 147 0.76 -7.96 11.27
C ASN A 147 0.72 -9.34 10.60
N ILE A 148 -0.37 -9.61 9.89
CA ILE A 148 -0.55 -10.77 9.01
C ILE A 148 -0.73 -10.20 7.62
N VAL A 149 0.22 -10.47 6.72
CA VAL A 149 0.23 -9.89 5.37
C VAL A 149 0.50 -10.98 4.35
N ASP A 150 -0.32 -10.99 3.30
CA ASP A 150 -0.10 -11.75 2.07
C ASP A 150 -0.34 -10.87 0.83
N ASP A 151 -0.45 -11.48 -0.35
CA ASP A 151 -0.64 -10.76 -1.62
C ASP A 151 -2.02 -10.11 -1.79
N GLU A 152 -3.04 -10.59 -1.08
CA GLU A 152 -4.43 -10.13 -1.21
C GLU A 152 -4.94 -9.46 0.06
N VAL A 153 -4.44 -9.82 1.23
CA VAL A 153 -4.96 -9.33 2.52
C VAL A 153 -3.85 -8.81 3.43
N MET A 154 -4.15 -7.70 4.09
CA MET A 154 -3.34 -7.14 5.16
C MET A 154 -4.21 -7.00 6.41
N THR A 155 -3.79 -7.63 7.50
CA THR A 155 -4.47 -7.58 8.79
C THR A 155 -3.49 -7.14 9.86
N VAL A 156 -3.89 -6.16 10.66
CA VAL A 156 -3.11 -5.67 11.79
C VAL A 156 -3.97 -5.77 13.04
N VAL A 157 -3.43 -6.40 14.06
CA VAL A 157 -4.00 -6.41 15.41
C VAL A 157 -3.08 -5.64 16.34
N GLY A 158 -3.64 -4.86 17.25
CA GLY A 158 -2.87 -4.24 18.31
C GLY A 158 -3.63 -4.13 19.61
N THR A 159 -2.88 -3.84 20.66
CA THR A 159 -3.33 -3.71 22.06
C THR A 159 -2.43 -2.75 22.81
N GLU A 160 -2.88 -2.27 23.97
CA GLU A 160 -2.15 -1.31 24.81
C GLU A 160 -0.95 -1.92 25.55
N HIS A 161 -1.07 -3.17 26.01
CA HIS A 161 -0.11 -3.77 26.95
C HIS A 161 0.49 -5.09 26.46
N ASP A 162 -0.29 -6.17 26.43
CA ASP A 162 0.20 -7.52 26.16
C ASP A 162 -0.71 -8.21 25.14
N MET A 163 -0.12 -8.93 24.18
CA MET A 163 -0.88 -9.61 23.14
C MET A 163 -1.30 -11.02 23.59
N GLU A 164 -2.60 -11.29 23.63
CA GLU A 164 -3.13 -12.62 23.94
C GLU A 164 -3.25 -13.52 22.69
N ASP A 165 -3.02 -14.82 22.85
CA ASP A 165 -3.18 -15.82 21.79
C ASP A 165 -4.60 -15.85 21.21
N ALA A 166 -5.62 -15.60 22.04
CA ALA A 166 -7.02 -15.54 21.60
C ALA A 166 -7.26 -14.39 20.60
N TRP A 167 -6.57 -13.26 20.78
CA TRP A 167 -6.67 -12.11 19.87
C TRP A 167 -5.92 -12.36 18.58
N LEU A 168 -4.76 -13.03 18.65
CA LEU A 168 -4.04 -13.50 17.45
C LEU A 168 -4.87 -14.51 16.65
N GLU A 169 -5.56 -15.42 17.31
CA GLU A 169 -6.48 -16.36 16.65
C GLU A 169 -7.66 -15.62 16.01
N THR A 170 -8.21 -14.62 16.70
CA THR A 170 -9.26 -13.77 16.15
C THR A 170 -8.75 -13.01 14.92
N ALA A 171 -7.56 -12.42 14.96
CA ALA A 171 -6.95 -11.74 13.82
C ALA A 171 -6.75 -12.68 12.63
N ARG A 172 -6.30 -13.93 12.87
CA ARG A 172 -6.18 -14.96 11.82
C ARG A 172 -7.53 -15.32 11.20
N LYS A 173 -8.59 -15.48 12.00
CA LYS A 173 -9.95 -15.74 11.50
C LYS A 173 -10.45 -14.58 10.64
N VAL A 174 -10.25 -13.34 11.11
CA VAL A 174 -10.64 -12.13 10.39
C VAL A 174 -9.87 -11.99 9.07
N HIS A 175 -8.58 -12.30 9.08
CA HIS A 175 -7.74 -12.33 7.89
C HIS A 175 -8.29 -13.29 6.82
N GLU A 176 -8.60 -14.53 7.20
CA GLU A 176 -9.18 -15.54 6.29
C GLU A 176 -10.59 -15.16 5.81
N LEU A 177 -11.42 -14.59 6.68
CA LEU A 177 -12.74 -14.07 6.29
C LEU A 177 -12.61 -12.94 5.25
N THR A 178 -11.66 -12.02 5.46
CA THR A 178 -11.39 -10.91 4.54
C THR A 178 -10.90 -11.42 3.18
N ARG A 179 -10.06 -12.46 3.17
CA ARG A 179 -9.60 -13.11 1.95
C ARG A 179 -10.76 -13.69 1.16
N ASN A 180 -11.66 -14.42 1.83
CA ASN A 180 -12.75 -15.14 1.20
C ASN A 180 -13.97 -14.26 0.89
N ALA A 181 -14.05 -13.04 1.41
CA ALA A 181 -15.09 -12.09 1.06
C ALA A 181 -15.02 -11.77 -0.44
N GLU A 182 -16.07 -12.13 -1.19
CA GLU A 182 -16.18 -11.77 -2.61
C GLU A 182 -16.18 -10.24 -2.74
N ALA A 183 -15.47 -9.73 -3.74
CA ALA A 183 -15.54 -8.31 -4.06
C ALA A 183 -16.86 -8.10 -4.80
N GLU A 184 -17.88 -7.61 -4.10
CA GLU A 184 -19.15 -7.15 -4.71
C GLU A 184 -18.90 -6.08 -5.78
#